data_AF-A0A838UR52-F1
#
_entry.id   AF-A0A838UR52-F1
#
_cell.length_a   1.000
_cell.length_b   1.000
_cell.length_c   1.000
_cell.angle_alpha   90.00
_cell.angle_beta   90.00
_cell.angle_gamma   90.00
#
_symmetry.space_group_name_H-M   'P 1'
#
loop_
_entity.id
_entity.type
_entity.pdbx_description
1 polymer ?
#
loop_
_entity_poly.entity_id
_entity_poly.type
_entity_poly.pdbx_seq_one_letter_code
_entity_poly.pdbx_strand_id
1 'polypeptide(L)' 'MTTPTPSNTSLTNFSDALAGAVETAAQAVVSVNGRQRLSSTGVLWRAGIVVAADHTIEREDDLTVTLPD' A
#
# COMPACT_ATOMS: atom_id res chain seq x y z
N MET A 1 -37.37 3.53 -27.04
CA MET A 1 -36.89 3.11 -25.72
C MET A 1 -35.38 2.95 -25.84
N THR A 2 -34.64 4.02 -25.57
CA THR A 2 -33.18 4.10 -25.76
C THR A 2 -32.50 3.81 -24.42
N THR A 3 -31.85 2.66 -24.31
CA THR A 3 -31.04 2.31 -23.14
C THR A 3 -29.80 3.20 -23.14
N PRO A 4 -29.48 3.96 -22.07
CA PRO A 4 -28.23 4.68 -22.01
C PRO A 4 -27.08 3.66 -21.90
N THR A 5 -26.21 3.62 -22.91
CA THR A 5 -24.95 2.88 -22.85
C THR A 5 -24.16 3.38 -21.64
N PRO A 6 -23.72 2.52 -20.70
CA PRO A 6 -22.83 2.97 -19.63
C PRO A 6 -21.54 3.48 -20.26
N SER A 7 -21.44 4.80 -20.27
CA SER A 7 -20.38 5.61 -20.86
C SER A 7 -19.05 5.26 -20.22
N ASN A 8 -18.03 4.91 -21.03
CA ASN A 8 -16.63 4.74 -20.63
C ASN A 8 -16.15 5.75 -19.57
N THR A 9 -16.66 6.98 -19.62
CA THR A 9 -16.47 8.05 -18.62
C THR A 9 -16.70 7.60 -17.18
N SER A 10 -17.68 6.74 -16.89
CA SER A 10 -17.93 6.25 -15.53
C SER A 10 -16.80 5.34 -15.02
N LEU A 11 -16.25 4.49 -15.89
CA LEU A 11 -15.14 3.60 -15.55
C LEU A 11 -13.83 4.39 -15.44
N THR A 12 -13.63 5.36 -16.33
CA THR A 12 -12.49 6.29 -16.26
C THR A 12 -12.50 7.05 -14.94
N ASN A 13 -13.63 7.68 -14.57
CA ASN A 13 -13.75 8.42 -13.31
C ASN A 13 -13.51 7.53 -12.08
N PHE A 14 -13.98 6.28 -12.11
CA PHE A 14 -13.69 5.32 -11.04
C PHE A 14 -12.20 4.98 -10.97
N SER A 15 -11.57 4.74 -12.11
CA SER A 15 -10.15 4.39 -12.20
C SER A 15 -9.27 5.54 -11.72
N ASP A 16 -9.61 6.77 -12.07
CA ASP A 16 -8.91 7.98 -11.62
C ASP A 16 -9.05 8.18 -10.10
N ALA A 17 -10.26 7.97 -9.56
CA ALA A 17 -10.48 8.02 -8.12
C ALA A 17 -9.70 6.94 -7.37
N LEU A 18 -9.61 5.73 -7.92
CA LEU A 18 -8.80 4.65 -7.36
C LEU A 18 -7.31 4.98 -7.41
N ALA A 19 -6.82 5.51 -8.53
CA ALA A 19 -5.43 5.92 -8.68
C ALA A 19 -5.05 6.98 -7.64
N GLY A 20 -5.90 8.01 -7.44
CA GLY A 20 -5.66 9.03 -6.41
C GLY A 20 -5.68 8.49 -4.97
N ALA A 21 -6.55 7.52 -4.69
CA ALA A 21 -6.56 6.83 -3.40
C ALA A 21 -5.27 6.04 -3.17
N VAL A 22 -4.76 5.34 -4.20
CA VAL A 22 -3.50 4.59 -4.14
C VAL A 22 -2.31 5.54 -3.98
N GLU A 23 -2.26 6.65 -4.71
CA GLU A 23 -1.20 7.65 -4.60
C GLU A 23 -1.08 8.21 -3.17
N THR A 24 -2.23 8.49 -2.54
CA THR A 24 -2.26 8.92 -1.13
C THR A 24 -1.82 7.81 -0.18
N ALA A 25 -2.33 6.58 -0.37
CA ALA A 25 -2.04 5.47 0.52
C ALA A 25 -0.59 5.00 0.44
N ALA A 26 0.01 5.04 -0.76
CA ALA A 26 1.39 4.58 -1.01
C ALA A 26 2.42 5.33 -0.16
N GLN A 27 2.17 6.60 0.20
CA GLN A 27 3.04 7.39 1.08
C GLN A 27 3.13 6.83 2.51
N ALA A 28 2.16 6.01 2.93
CA ALA A 28 2.16 5.36 4.24
C ALA A 28 2.63 3.89 4.18
N VAL A 29 2.86 3.33 2.99
CA VAL A 29 3.30 1.94 2.83
C VAL A 29 4.82 1.88 2.90
N VAL A 30 5.35 0.98 3.73
CA VAL A 30 6.79 0.81 3.93
C VAL A 30 7.21 -0.64 3.66
N SER A 31 8.44 -0.83 3.21
CA SER A 31 9.03 -2.17 3.15
C SER A 31 9.63 -2.53 4.50
N VAL A 32 9.33 -3.73 5.00
CA VAL A 32 9.82 -4.27 6.26
C VAL A 32 10.69 -5.48 5.96
N ASN A 33 11.98 -5.38 6.23
CA ASN A 33 12.95 -6.43 6.00
C ASN A 33 13.29 -7.10 7.35
N GLY A 34 12.53 -8.16 7.68
CA GLY A 34 12.74 -9.00 8.86
C GLY A 34 13.25 -10.42 8.53
N ARG A 35 13.62 -10.68 7.27
CA ARG A 35 14.15 -11.98 6.80
C ARG A 35 15.17 -11.81 5.69
N GLN A 36 16.06 -12.79 5.53
CA GLN A 36 17.25 -12.71 4.67
C GLN A 36 16.95 -12.72 3.15
N ARG A 37 15.74 -13.10 2.72
CA ARG A 37 15.44 -13.31 1.29
C ARG A 37 14.26 -12.55 0.71
N LEU A 38 13.35 -12.05 1.54
CA LEU A 38 12.03 -11.71 1.01
C LEU A 38 11.47 -10.58 1.90
N SER A 39 11.16 -9.44 1.34
CA SER A 39 10.67 -8.32 2.16
C SER A 39 9.20 -8.54 2.47
N SER A 40 8.73 -7.94 3.57
CA SER A 40 7.32 -7.85 3.90
C SER A 40 6.89 -6.39 3.81
N THR A 41 5.61 -6.11 3.97
CA THR A 41 5.07 -4.75 3.93
C THR A 41 4.52 -4.35 5.29
N GLY A 42 4.60 -3.06 5.59
CA GLY A 42 4.00 -2.45 6.77
C GLY A 42 3.35 -1.11 6.42
N VAL A 43 2.64 -0.55 7.40
CA VAL A 43 2.01 0.77 7.30
C VAL A 43 2.56 1.68 8.38
N LEU A 44 2.97 2.89 7.98
CA LEU A 44 3.34 3.97 8.91
C LEU A 44 2.07 4.48 9.61
N TRP A 45 1.91 4.12 10.88
CA TRP A 45 0.74 4.50 11.68
C TRP A 45 0.89 5.88 12.31
N ARG A 46 2.10 6.18 12.79
CA ARG A 46 2.51 7.46 13.36
C ARG A 46 3.99 7.69 13.07
N ALA A 47 4.47 8.90 13.30
CA ALA A 47 5.91 9.19 13.22
C ALA A 47 6.70 8.18 14.08
N GLY A 48 7.58 7.42 13.43
CA GLY A 48 8.40 6.38 14.06
C GLY A 48 7.68 5.08 14.44
N ILE A 49 6.40 4.89 14.09
CA ILE A 49 5.64 3.67 14.39
C ILE A 49 5.13 3.03 13.10
N VAL A 50 5.61 1.81 12.84
CA VAL A 50 5.16 0.96 11.72
C VAL A 50 4.38 -0.23 12.25
N VAL A 51 3.24 -0.52 11.63
CA VAL A 51 2.44 -1.72 11.88
C VAL A 51 2.67 -2.70 10.74
N ALA A 52 3.14 -3.89 11.07
CA ALA A 52 3.33 -4.99 10.14
C ALA A 52 2.62 -6.24 10.66
N ALA A 53 2.35 -7.19 9.77
CA ALA A 53 1.78 -8.47 10.17
C ALA A 53 2.84 -9.30 10.91
N ASP A 54 2.52 -9.72 12.12
CA ASP A 54 3.42 -10.49 13.01
C ASP A 54 4.05 -11.71 12.32
N HIS A 55 3.22 -12.54 11.68
CA HIS A 55 3.66 -13.75 10.97
C HIS A 55 4.62 -13.51 9.79
N THR A 56 4.87 -12.25 9.43
CA THR A 56 5.79 -11.88 8.35
C THR A 56 7.19 -11.51 8.84
N ILE A 57 7.38 -11.47 10.16
CA ILE A 57 8.64 -11.18 10.84
C ILE A 57 9.18 -12.49 11.40
N GLU A 58 10.20 -13.06 10.75
CA GLU A 58 10.83 -14.32 11.19
C GLU A 58 11.97 -14.08 12.19
N ARG A 59 12.53 -12.88 12.22
CA ARG A 59 13.62 -12.49 13.11
C ARG A 59 13.44 -11.06 13.58
N GLU A 60 13.55 -10.86 14.88
CA GLU A 60 13.40 -9.55 15.54
C GLU A 60 14.73 -8.77 15.56
N ASP A 61 15.87 -9.46 15.36
CA ASP A 61 17.19 -8.87 15.22
C ASP A 61 17.47 -8.39 13.78
N ASP A 62 18.12 -7.22 13.65
CA ASP A 62 18.49 -6.56 12.38
C ASP A 62 17.32 -6.16 11.48
N LEU A 63 16.16 -5.86 12.07
CA LEU A 63 14.96 -5.45 11.33
C LEU A 63 15.14 -4.06 10.72
N THR A 64 15.09 -3.96 9.39
CA THR A 64 15.24 -2.69 8.67
C THR A 64 13.95 -2.31 7.96
N VAL A 65 13.64 -1.02 7.97
CA VAL A 65 12.46 -0.46 7.30
C VAL A 65 12.92 0.47 6.18
N THR A 66 12.34 0.31 4.99
CA THR A 66 12.52 1.25 3.88
C THR A 66 11.26 2.08 3.73
N LEU A 67 11.41 3.40 3.89
CA LEU A 67 10.36 4.38 3.65
C LEU A 67 10.12 4.56 2.14
N PRO A 68 8.95 5.08 1.73
CA PRO A 68 8.60 5.23 0.32
C PRO A 68 9.35 6.33 -0.45
N ASP A 69 10.18 7.14 0.21
CA ASP A 69 11.01 8.20 -0.39
C ASP A 69 12.39 7.71 -0.87
#